data_AF-A0A166HW52-F1
#
_entry.id   AF-A0A166HW52-F1
#
_cell.length_a   1.000
_cell.length_b   1.000
_cell.length_c   1.000
_cell.angle_alpha   90.00
_cell.angle_beta   90.00
_cell.angle_gamma   90.00
#
_symmetry.space_group_name_H-M   'P 1'
#
loop_
_entity.id
_entity.type
_entity.pdbx_description
1 polymer ?
#
loop_
_entity_poly.entity_id
_entity_poly.type
_entity_poly.pdbx_seq_one_letter_code
_entity_poly.pdbx_strand_id
1 'polypeptide(L)'
;MDAVRQQLHEMFPNSFLINAPTHDTIGKETRQWAKKASYSFVGGTNLLTNRFKGRSHSQWKFGFRDSIDIAAVGIGLGWGSYKKYDRIMDWPLDVAQSMLYKRSLSTKYLTSVRDSYSQQRLGAMGIASINTACVTMWNLTEDRLSVIPKKKADMVVTTITNYWKTPEYLTAYKKMIDLLLDNYRVVKLWVQAREDIEVFAQLHVQDADRIQFISPSLTDYDEALSEDTDYIGTRLHAGIRALQHQRRTLIVELDNRAHEIAKDTNLPTVSYKDIESIANFIHGEREMDIHVPFDKINQWKQQFLNN
;
A
#
# COMPACT_ATOMS: atom_id res chain seq x y z
N MET A 1 2.42 -4.83 6.59
CA MET A 1 1.95 -5.69 7.69
C MET A 1 2.23 -5.08 9.05
N ASP A 2 3.36 -4.40 9.24
CA ASP A 2 3.70 -3.67 10.47
C ASP A 2 2.54 -2.79 11.00
N ALA A 3 2.07 -1.81 10.20
CA ALA A 3 0.94 -0.96 10.58
C ALA A 3 -0.35 -1.71 10.93
N VAL A 4 -0.65 -2.83 10.24
CA VAL A 4 -1.82 -3.66 10.57
C VAL A 4 -1.67 -4.29 11.95
N ARG A 5 -0.48 -4.82 12.27
CA ARG A 5 -0.21 -5.41 13.58
C ARG A 5 -0.28 -4.37 14.69
N GLN A 6 0.31 -3.19 14.46
CA GLN A 6 0.23 -2.08 15.40
C GLN A 6 -1.23 -1.74 15.72
N GLN A 7 -2.06 -1.50 14.69
CA GLN A 7 -3.46 -1.12 14.89
C GLN A 7 -4.29 -2.21 15.57
N LEU A 8 -4.05 -3.49 15.25
CA LEU A 8 -4.73 -4.60 15.92
C LEU A 8 -4.27 -4.75 17.38
N HIS A 9 -3.00 -4.52 17.68
CA HIS A 9 -2.49 -4.56 19.05
C HIS A 9 -3.08 -3.43 19.90
N GLU A 10 -3.22 -2.22 19.35
CA GLU A 10 -3.90 -1.10 20.01
C GLU A 10 -5.37 -1.42 20.33
N MET A 11 -6.07 -2.11 19.41
CA MET A 11 -7.47 -2.51 19.62
C MET A 11 -7.63 -3.68 20.59
N PHE A 12 -6.65 -4.59 20.65
CA PHE A 12 -6.72 -5.82 21.42
C PHE A 12 -5.44 -6.06 22.25
N PRO A 13 -5.12 -5.17 23.20
CA PRO A 13 -3.81 -5.17 23.88
C PRO A 13 -3.54 -6.42 24.71
N ASN A 14 -4.59 -7.10 25.20
CA ASN A 14 -4.49 -8.30 26.03
C ASN A 14 -4.71 -9.59 25.23
N SER A 15 -4.88 -9.51 23.91
CA SER A 15 -5.18 -10.67 23.06
C SER A 15 -3.91 -11.31 22.52
N PHE A 16 -3.95 -12.64 22.39
CA PHE A 16 -2.89 -13.39 21.72
C PHE A 16 -3.05 -13.29 20.20
N LEU A 17 -2.15 -12.56 19.52
CA LEU A 17 -2.19 -12.36 18.08
C LEU A 17 -1.39 -13.44 17.35
N ILE A 18 -2.07 -14.17 16.45
CA ILE A 18 -1.46 -15.20 15.60
C ILE A 18 -1.38 -14.69 14.16
N ASN A 19 -0.19 -14.71 13.58
CA ASN A 19 0.04 -14.26 12.21
C ASN A 19 0.15 -15.45 11.25
N ALA A 20 -0.73 -15.51 10.26
CA ALA A 20 -0.66 -16.45 9.14
C ALA A 20 -0.44 -15.70 7.82
N PRO A 21 0.59 -16.02 7.03
CA PRO A 21 0.85 -15.35 5.76
C PRO A 21 -0.22 -15.70 4.72
N THR A 22 -0.75 -14.67 4.04
CA THR A 22 -1.75 -14.85 2.96
C THR A 22 -1.18 -15.52 1.71
N HIS A 23 0.14 -15.42 1.52
CA HIS A 23 0.87 -15.92 0.36
C HIS A 23 1.20 -17.41 0.47
N ASP A 24 0.88 -18.05 1.59
CA ASP A 24 1.00 -19.49 1.79
C ASP A 24 -0.37 -20.14 1.94
N THR A 25 -0.44 -21.42 1.62
CA THR A 25 -1.66 -22.20 1.82
C THR A 25 -1.91 -22.41 3.30
N ILE A 26 -3.17 -22.27 3.72
CA ILE A 26 -3.57 -22.42 5.12
C ILE A 26 -3.37 -23.88 5.58
N GLY A 27 -2.46 -24.07 6.52
CA GLY A 27 -2.15 -25.36 7.14
C GLY A 27 -3.16 -25.78 8.22
N LYS A 28 -3.01 -27.01 8.72
CA LYS A 28 -3.91 -27.59 9.74
C LYS A 28 -3.95 -26.77 11.02
N GLU A 29 -2.79 -26.36 11.55
CA GLU A 29 -2.69 -25.57 12.78
C GLU A 29 -3.37 -24.20 12.64
N THR A 30 -3.12 -23.51 11.53
CA THR A 30 -3.79 -22.23 11.25
C THR A 30 -5.31 -22.35 11.24
N ARG A 31 -5.86 -23.45 10.70
CA ARG A 31 -7.31 -23.69 10.76
C ARG A 31 -7.79 -23.94 12.19
N GLN A 32 -7.04 -24.70 12.98
CA GLN A 32 -7.40 -24.94 14.39
C GLN A 32 -7.39 -23.64 15.20
N TRP A 33 -6.41 -22.77 14.98
CA TRP A 33 -6.37 -21.45 15.60
C TRP A 33 -7.53 -20.58 15.14
N ALA A 34 -7.81 -20.54 13.83
CA ALA A 34 -8.92 -19.75 13.30
C ALA A 34 -10.28 -20.17 13.89
N LYS A 35 -10.50 -21.47 14.14
CA LYS A 35 -11.72 -21.99 14.81
C LYS A 35 -11.85 -21.55 16.27
N LYS A 36 -10.73 -21.31 16.95
CA LYS A 36 -10.69 -20.88 18.36
C LYS A 36 -10.63 -19.35 18.51
N ALA A 37 -10.29 -18.64 17.44
CA ALA A 37 -10.11 -17.21 17.46
C ALA A 37 -11.46 -16.49 17.57
N SER A 38 -11.56 -15.51 18.46
CA SER A 38 -12.72 -14.62 18.54
C SER A 38 -12.89 -13.80 17.25
N TYR A 39 -11.76 -13.44 16.64
CA TYR A 39 -11.71 -12.69 15.39
C TYR A 39 -10.61 -13.22 14.48
N SER A 40 -10.90 -13.30 13.19
CA SER A 40 -9.90 -13.52 12.14
C SER A 40 -9.83 -12.26 11.29
N PHE A 41 -8.67 -11.64 11.18
CA PHE A 41 -8.45 -10.47 10.34
C PHE A 41 -7.67 -10.85 9.08
N VAL A 42 -8.06 -10.29 7.95
CA VAL A 42 -7.28 -10.34 6.71
C VAL A 42 -6.92 -8.92 6.31
N GLY A 43 -5.62 -8.65 6.23
CA GLY A 43 -5.12 -7.32 5.95
C GLY A 43 -3.91 -7.37 5.04
N GLY A 44 -3.69 -6.28 4.33
CA GLY A 44 -2.56 -6.13 3.41
C GLY A 44 -2.98 -5.84 1.97
N THR A 45 -1.98 -5.34 1.23
CA THR A 45 -1.94 -4.81 -0.15
C THR A 45 -3.08 -5.20 -1.13
N ASN A 46 -2.74 -5.65 -2.33
CA ASN A 46 -3.63 -5.84 -3.49
C ASN A 46 -4.34 -7.20 -3.48
N LEU A 47 -4.95 -7.58 -2.36
CA LEU A 47 -5.53 -8.92 -2.18
C LEU A 47 -6.80 -9.15 -3.02
N LEU A 48 -7.49 -8.09 -3.44
CA LEU A 48 -8.78 -8.19 -4.14
C LEU A 48 -8.64 -8.21 -5.68
N THR A 49 -9.46 -9.03 -6.33
CA THR A 49 -9.53 -9.17 -7.80
C THR A 49 -10.93 -9.62 -8.26
N ASN A 50 -11.28 -9.36 -9.52
CA ASN A 50 -12.53 -9.76 -10.20
C ASN A 50 -12.41 -11.12 -10.91
N ARG A 51 -11.38 -11.92 -10.61
CA ARG A 51 -11.19 -13.19 -11.29
C ARG A 51 -10.60 -14.23 -10.37
N PHE A 52 -11.27 -15.37 -10.29
CA PHE A 52 -10.75 -16.54 -9.63
C PHE A 52 -9.53 -17.08 -10.39
N LYS A 53 -8.35 -17.00 -9.76
CA LYS A 53 -7.07 -17.49 -10.32
C LYS A 53 -6.59 -18.80 -9.70
N GLY A 54 -7.33 -19.34 -8.74
CA GLY A 54 -6.88 -20.44 -7.89
C GLY A 54 -5.77 -20.05 -6.92
N ARG A 55 -5.39 -20.98 -6.03
CA ARG A 55 -4.42 -20.73 -4.95
C ARG A 55 -2.98 -20.51 -5.42
N SER A 56 -2.60 -21.02 -6.59
CA SER A 56 -1.23 -20.90 -7.11
C SER A 56 -0.89 -19.49 -7.61
N HIS A 57 -1.89 -18.69 -7.96
CA HIS A 57 -1.70 -17.38 -8.60
C HIS A 57 -2.38 -16.22 -7.87
N SER A 58 -3.03 -16.49 -6.74
CA SER A 58 -3.66 -15.46 -5.89
C SER A 58 -2.70 -15.00 -4.80
N GLN A 59 -2.70 -13.70 -4.50
CA GLN A 59 -1.95 -13.15 -3.36
C GLN A 59 -2.52 -13.62 -2.01
N TRP A 60 -3.82 -13.92 -2.00
CA TRP A 60 -4.47 -14.62 -0.91
C TRP A 60 -4.74 -16.05 -1.35
N LYS A 61 -3.88 -17.00 -0.94
CA LYS A 61 -3.97 -18.43 -1.27
C LYS A 61 -5.11 -19.13 -0.53
N PHE A 62 -6.30 -18.57 -0.62
CA PHE A 62 -7.51 -18.98 0.05
C PHE A 62 -8.45 -19.69 -0.94
N GLY A 63 -9.10 -20.76 -0.50
CA GLY A 63 -10.06 -21.51 -1.31
C GLY A 63 -11.35 -21.80 -0.57
N PHE A 64 -12.34 -22.34 -1.29
CA PHE A 64 -13.66 -22.63 -0.74
C PHE A 64 -13.64 -23.53 0.50
N ARG A 65 -12.69 -24.47 0.61
CA ARG A 65 -12.54 -25.30 1.81
C ARG A 65 -12.09 -24.51 3.03
N ASP A 66 -11.29 -23.46 2.85
CA ASP A 66 -10.86 -22.61 3.96
C ASP A 66 -12.01 -21.70 4.41
N SER A 67 -12.88 -21.28 3.47
CA SER A 67 -14.06 -20.46 3.77
C SER A 67 -15.11 -21.15 4.66
N ILE A 68 -14.99 -22.46 4.87
CA ILE A 68 -15.85 -23.21 5.81
C ILE A 68 -15.45 -22.91 7.25
N ASP A 69 -14.14 -22.81 7.51
CA ASP A 69 -13.60 -22.68 8.86
C ASP A 69 -13.28 -21.23 9.22
N ILE A 70 -13.19 -20.32 8.23
CA ILE A 70 -12.68 -18.97 8.40
C ILE A 70 -13.57 -17.95 7.66
N ALA A 71 -14.16 -17.04 8.45
CA ALA A 71 -14.79 -15.82 7.96
C ALA A 71 -13.98 -14.62 8.47
N ALA A 72 -13.15 -14.04 7.60
CA ALA A 72 -12.20 -13.00 7.97
C ALA A 72 -12.82 -11.60 7.88
N VAL A 73 -12.46 -10.70 8.78
CA VAL A 73 -12.79 -9.28 8.65
C VAL A 73 -11.64 -8.58 7.92
N GLY A 74 -11.96 -7.92 6.81
CA GLY A 74 -10.93 -7.18 6.07
C GLY A 74 -10.48 -5.92 6.81
N ILE A 75 -9.18 -5.63 6.75
CA ILE A 75 -8.56 -4.40 7.24
C ILE A 75 -7.66 -3.80 6.15
N GLY A 76 -8.11 -2.67 5.58
CA GLY A 76 -7.43 -1.95 4.50
C GLY A 76 -7.22 -2.78 3.23
N LEU A 77 -8.20 -3.62 2.85
CA LEU A 77 -8.11 -4.41 1.64
C LEU A 77 -8.13 -3.54 0.38
N GLY A 78 -7.36 -3.93 -0.64
CA GLY A 78 -7.23 -3.17 -1.88
C GLY A 78 -7.42 -4.00 -3.15
N TRP A 79 -8.03 -3.40 -4.17
CA TRP A 79 -8.17 -3.97 -5.50
C TRP A 79 -6.87 -3.84 -6.29
N GLY A 80 -6.40 -4.95 -6.85
CA GLY A 80 -5.03 -5.03 -7.38
C GLY A 80 -4.80 -4.50 -8.78
N SER A 81 -5.84 -4.32 -9.59
CA SER A 81 -5.69 -3.89 -10.98
C SER A 81 -7.02 -3.44 -11.59
N TYR A 82 -6.96 -2.52 -12.55
CA TYR A 82 -8.10 -2.18 -13.42
C TYR A 82 -8.36 -3.19 -14.52
N LYS A 83 -7.57 -4.27 -14.63
CA LYS A 83 -7.73 -5.27 -15.67
C LYS A 83 -9.16 -5.80 -15.68
N LYS A 84 -9.85 -5.54 -16.78
CA LYS A 84 -11.16 -6.09 -17.06
C LYS A 84 -11.02 -7.49 -17.66
N TYR A 85 -11.92 -8.38 -17.29
CA TYR A 85 -11.97 -9.75 -17.78
C TYR A 85 -13.35 -9.96 -18.40
N ASP A 86 -13.55 -9.37 -19.58
CA ASP A 86 -14.87 -9.21 -20.19
C ASP A 86 -15.17 -10.30 -21.24
N ARG A 87 -14.30 -11.32 -21.36
CA ARG A 87 -14.56 -12.44 -22.27
C ARG A 87 -15.65 -13.33 -21.69
N ILE A 88 -16.47 -13.94 -22.54
CA ILE A 88 -17.53 -14.87 -22.12
C ILE A 88 -16.98 -15.97 -21.18
N MET A 89 -15.79 -16.48 -21.46
CA MET A 89 -15.13 -17.50 -20.63
C MET A 89 -14.66 -17.02 -19.26
N ASP A 90 -14.57 -15.70 -19.04
CA ASP A 90 -14.17 -15.12 -17.77
C ASP A 90 -15.36 -14.96 -16.80
N TRP A 91 -16.60 -14.92 -17.31
CA TRP A 91 -17.82 -14.83 -16.50
C TRP A 91 -17.92 -15.87 -15.37
N PRO A 92 -17.72 -17.19 -15.61
CA PRO A 92 -17.76 -18.17 -14.51
C PRO A 92 -16.66 -17.95 -13.45
N LEU A 93 -15.52 -17.37 -13.83
CA LEU A 93 -14.41 -17.10 -12.91
C LEU A 93 -14.67 -15.87 -12.05
N ASP A 94 -15.38 -14.87 -12.57
CA ASP A 94 -15.84 -13.72 -11.80
C ASP A 94 -16.90 -14.14 -10.78
N VAL A 95 -17.90 -14.93 -11.22
CA VAL A 95 -18.92 -15.50 -10.33
C VAL A 95 -18.28 -16.32 -9.20
N ALA A 96 -17.34 -17.20 -9.54
CA ALA A 96 -16.61 -18.00 -8.54
C ALA A 96 -15.83 -17.12 -7.54
N GLN A 97 -15.22 -16.03 -8.01
CA GLN A 97 -14.49 -15.10 -7.14
C GLN A 97 -15.42 -14.36 -6.18
N SER A 98 -16.56 -13.88 -6.68
CA SER A 98 -17.61 -13.25 -5.87
C SER A 98 -18.15 -14.21 -4.81
N MET A 99 -18.45 -15.45 -5.19
CA MET A 99 -18.88 -16.49 -4.24
C MET A 99 -17.82 -16.79 -3.18
N LEU A 100 -16.54 -16.84 -3.55
CA LEU A 100 -15.46 -17.07 -2.60
C LEU A 100 -15.40 -15.93 -1.58
N TYR A 101 -15.42 -14.67 -2.02
CA TYR A 101 -15.36 -13.53 -1.11
C TYR A 101 -16.57 -13.45 -0.18
N LYS A 102 -17.78 -13.75 -0.66
CA LYS A 102 -18.98 -13.81 0.19
C LYS A 102 -18.90 -14.86 1.30
N ARG A 103 -18.13 -15.93 1.08
CA ARG A 103 -17.91 -16.97 2.09
C ARG A 103 -16.69 -16.68 2.98
N SER A 104 -15.68 -16.04 2.42
CA SER A 104 -14.40 -15.82 3.10
C SER A 104 -14.37 -14.55 3.94
N LEU A 105 -15.20 -13.56 3.64
CA LEU A 105 -15.33 -12.33 4.41
C LEU A 105 -16.50 -12.43 5.38
N SER A 106 -16.33 -11.82 6.56
CA SER A 106 -17.37 -11.78 7.58
C SER A 106 -18.63 -11.09 7.07
N THR A 107 -19.79 -11.69 7.37
CA THR A 107 -21.10 -11.08 7.17
C THR A 107 -21.59 -10.31 8.41
N LYS A 108 -20.94 -10.51 9.57
CA LYS A 108 -21.27 -9.83 10.84
C LYS A 108 -20.62 -8.43 10.94
N TYR A 109 -19.46 -8.25 10.30
CA TYR A 109 -18.66 -7.03 10.42
C TYR A 109 -18.40 -6.43 9.05
N LEU A 110 -18.46 -5.10 8.95
CA LEU A 110 -18.02 -4.35 7.79
C LEU A 110 -16.55 -4.64 7.52
N THR A 111 -16.25 -4.94 6.26
CA THR A 111 -14.88 -5.08 5.77
C THR A 111 -14.28 -3.70 5.51
N SER A 112 -13.13 -3.40 6.10
CA SER A 112 -12.37 -2.19 5.81
C SER A 112 -11.61 -2.37 4.49
N VAL A 113 -11.77 -1.40 3.59
CA VAL A 113 -11.03 -1.26 2.33
C VAL A 113 -10.25 0.04 2.33
N ARG A 114 -9.21 0.12 1.50
CA ARG A 114 -8.27 1.24 1.51
C ARG A 114 -8.61 2.40 0.56
N ASP A 115 -9.55 2.18 -0.35
CA ASP A 115 -9.94 3.15 -1.38
C ASP A 115 -11.40 2.93 -1.83
N SER A 116 -12.03 3.97 -2.37
CA SER A 116 -13.42 4.02 -2.80
C SER A 116 -13.68 3.10 -3.99
N TYR A 117 -12.68 2.92 -4.86
CA TYR A 117 -12.73 1.93 -5.94
C TYR A 117 -12.91 0.50 -5.40
N SER A 118 -12.10 0.11 -4.42
CA SER A 118 -12.21 -1.19 -3.77
C SER A 118 -13.55 -1.36 -3.07
N GLN A 119 -14.07 -0.30 -2.44
CA GLN A 119 -15.40 -0.28 -1.82
C GLN A 119 -16.50 -0.53 -2.86
N GLN A 120 -16.46 0.17 -3.99
CA GLN A 120 -17.41 0.02 -5.09
C GLN A 120 -17.37 -1.40 -5.66
N ARG A 121 -16.17 -1.97 -5.85
CA ARG A 121 -16.01 -3.33 -6.39
C ARG A 121 -16.57 -4.41 -5.46
N LEU A 122 -16.36 -4.30 -4.16
CA LEU A 122 -17.00 -5.21 -3.19
C LEU A 122 -18.52 -4.98 -3.11
N GLY A 123 -18.96 -3.73 -3.19
CA GLY A 123 -20.39 -3.38 -3.24
C GLY A 123 -21.10 -3.99 -4.45
N ALA A 124 -20.47 -4.00 -5.63
CA ALA A 124 -20.99 -4.67 -6.82
C ALA A 124 -21.12 -6.20 -6.65
N MET A 125 -20.33 -6.79 -5.75
CA MET A 125 -20.48 -8.19 -5.36
C MET A 125 -21.53 -8.39 -4.26
N GLY A 126 -22.10 -7.33 -3.67
CA GLY A 126 -23.03 -7.40 -2.55
C GLY A 126 -22.34 -7.61 -1.20
N ILE A 127 -21.08 -7.18 -1.07
CA ILE A 127 -20.30 -7.28 0.17
C ILE A 127 -20.23 -5.90 0.81
N ALA A 128 -20.76 -5.78 2.03
CA ALA A 128 -20.73 -4.54 2.79
C ALA A 128 -19.29 -4.20 3.21
N SER A 129 -18.85 -2.99 2.89
CA SER A 129 -17.50 -2.51 3.17
C SER A 129 -17.46 -1.01 3.43
N ILE A 130 -16.39 -0.56 4.08
CA ILE A 130 -16.16 0.82 4.47
C ILE A 130 -14.75 1.26 4.04
N ASN A 131 -14.65 2.38 3.33
CA ASN A 131 -13.35 2.96 2.98
C ASN A 131 -12.73 3.66 4.19
N THR A 132 -11.64 3.09 4.70
CA THR A 132 -10.91 3.59 5.87
C THR A 132 -9.52 4.10 5.50
N ALA A 133 -9.24 4.36 4.21
CA ALA A 133 -7.89 4.57 3.70
C ALA A 133 -6.93 3.38 3.98
N CYS A 134 -5.69 3.48 3.50
CA CYS A 134 -4.66 2.49 3.80
C CYS A 134 -4.30 2.53 5.29
N VAL A 135 -4.15 1.37 5.93
CA VAL A 135 -3.84 1.25 7.37
C VAL A 135 -2.55 1.98 7.75
N THR A 136 -1.60 2.10 6.81
CA THR A 136 -0.37 2.88 7.02
C THR A 136 -0.62 4.39 7.18
N MET A 137 -1.78 4.89 6.77
CA MET A 137 -2.15 6.31 6.91
C MET A 137 -2.89 6.61 8.21
N TRP A 138 -3.30 5.59 8.99
CA TRP A 138 -4.17 5.78 10.16
C TRP A 138 -3.54 6.57 11.30
N ASN A 139 -2.23 6.85 11.23
CA ASN A 139 -1.52 7.68 12.20
C ASN A 139 -1.11 9.04 11.61
N LEU A 140 -1.56 9.41 10.41
CA LEU A 140 -1.30 10.71 9.78
C LEU A 140 -2.36 11.73 10.21
N THR A 141 -2.28 12.19 11.46
CA THR A 141 -3.17 13.23 11.99
C THR A 141 -2.78 14.61 11.46
N GLU A 142 -3.71 15.56 11.51
CA GLU A 142 -3.49 16.96 11.12
C GLU A 142 -2.27 17.56 11.85
N ASP A 143 -2.16 17.36 13.16
CA ASP A 143 -1.02 17.81 13.96
C ASP A 143 0.32 17.30 13.40
N ARG A 144 0.39 16.04 12.96
CA ARG A 144 1.61 15.44 12.39
C ARG A 144 1.89 15.92 10.98
N LEU A 145 0.87 16.27 10.21
CA LEU A 145 1.04 16.79 8.85
C LEU A 145 1.42 18.27 8.84
N SER A 146 0.92 19.04 9.80
CA SER A 146 1.14 20.49 9.90
C SER A 146 2.60 20.88 10.17
N VAL A 147 3.37 19.98 10.78
CA VAL A 147 4.80 20.20 11.09
C VAL A 147 5.72 19.85 9.91
N ILE A 148 5.19 19.25 8.83
CA ILE A 148 6.00 18.88 7.67
C ILE A 148 6.47 20.13 6.93
N PRO A 149 7.78 20.27 6.63
CA PRO A 149 8.28 21.40 5.86
C PRO A 149 7.57 21.56 4.51
N LYS A 150 7.16 22.79 4.19
CA LYS A 150 6.53 23.11 2.89
C LYS A 150 7.55 23.27 1.76
N LYS A 151 8.81 23.54 2.12
CA LYS A 151 9.95 23.77 1.22
C LYS A 151 10.83 22.54 1.13
N LYS A 152 11.57 22.46 0.03
CA LYS A 152 12.53 21.39 -0.26
C LYS A 152 13.64 21.30 0.79
N ALA A 153 13.96 20.08 1.22
CA ALA A 153 15.20 19.79 1.95
C ALA A 153 16.44 19.74 1.03
N ASP A 154 17.63 19.67 1.62
CA ASP A 154 18.89 19.46 0.88
C ASP A 154 19.06 18.02 0.38
N MET A 155 18.36 17.08 1.03
CA MET A 155 18.49 15.65 0.80
C MET A 155 17.17 15.07 0.31
N VAL A 156 17.26 13.99 -0.47
CA VAL A 156 16.09 13.23 -0.90
C VAL A 156 16.32 11.75 -0.75
N VAL A 157 15.32 11.05 -0.22
CA VAL A 157 15.21 9.61 -0.31
C VAL A 157 14.29 9.24 -1.46
N THR A 158 14.76 8.37 -2.35
CA THR A 158 14.01 7.91 -3.51
C THR A 158 13.89 6.39 -3.55
N THR A 159 12.95 5.91 -4.35
CA THR A 159 12.75 4.49 -4.63
C THR A 159 12.35 4.25 -6.08
N ILE A 160 12.82 3.13 -6.61
CA ILE A 160 12.35 2.52 -7.86
C ILE A 160 11.70 1.16 -7.57
N THR A 161 11.07 0.55 -8.57
CA THR A 161 10.41 -0.74 -8.41
C THR A 161 10.83 -1.73 -9.49
N ASN A 162 11.06 -2.98 -9.09
CA ASN A 162 11.43 -4.06 -9.99
C ASN A 162 10.30 -4.64 -10.85
N TYR A 163 9.02 -4.32 -10.62
CA TYR A 163 7.92 -4.99 -11.32
C TYR A 163 7.46 -4.30 -12.62
N TRP A 164 7.93 -3.08 -12.91
CA TRP A 164 7.62 -2.35 -14.15
C TRP A 164 8.92 -1.98 -14.89
N LYS A 165 9.24 -2.73 -15.96
CA LYS A 165 10.50 -2.59 -16.71
C LYS A 165 10.31 -2.30 -18.21
N THR A 166 9.14 -1.78 -18.61
CA THR A 166 8.96 -1.38 -20.02
C THR A 166 9.81 -0.14 -20.32
N PRO A 167 10.16 0.13 -21.59
CA PRO A 167 10.94 1.32 -21.95
C PRO A 167 10.36 2.64 -21.42
N GLU A 168 9.03 2.74 -21.36
CA GLU A 168 8.32 3.91 -20.80
C GLU A 168 8.63 4.11 -19.31
N TYR A 169 8.56 3.04 -18.50
CA TYR A 169 8.89 3.10 -17.07
C TYR A 169 10.37 3.34 -16.82
N LEU A 170 11.26 2.70 -17.59
CA LEU A 170 12.70 2.93 -17.46
C LEU A 170 13.06 4.38 -17.79
N THR A 171 12.43 4.96 -18.81
CA THR A 171 12.59 6.39 -19.15
C THR A 171 12.12 7.28 -17.98
N ALA A 172 10.97 6.98 -17.40
CA ALA A 172 10.45 7.71 -16.25
C ALA A 172 11.37 7.62 -15.02
N TYR A 173 11.91 6.43 -14.72
CA TYR A 173 12.87 6.25 -13.62
C TYR A 173 14.16 7.03 -13.85
N LYS A 174 14.72 6.96 -15.06
CA LYS A 174 15.94 7.70 -15.40
C LYS A 174 15.72 9.20 -15.22
N LYS A 175 14.65 9.75 -15.83
CA LYS A 175 14.30 11.17 -15.71
C LYS A 175 14.09 11.61 -14.27
N MET A 176 13.40 10.81 -13.46
CA MET A 176 13.21 11.09 -12.05
C MET A 176 14.56 11.18 -11.34
N ILE A 177 15.44 10.18 -11.51
CA ILE A 177 16.74 10.17 -10.84
C ILE A 177 17.64 11.34 -11.29
N ASP A 178 17.68 11.63 -12.59
CA ASP A 178 18.42 12.77 -13.15
C ASP A 178 17.93 14.08 -12.50
N LEU A 179 16.60 14.31 -12.46
CA LEU A 179 16.00 15.48 -11.78
C LEU A 179 16.39 15.56 -10.30
N LEU A 180 16.45 14.44 -9.60
CA LEU A 180 16.86 14.42 -8.19
C LEU A 180 18.35 14.74 -8.02
N LEU A 181 19.22 14.21 -8.88
CA LEU A 181 20.66 14.48 -8.84
C LEU A 181 21.01 15.94 -9.18
N ASP A 182 20.24 16.56 -10.07
CA ASP A 182 20.41 17.97 -10.46
C ASP A 182 19.97 18.93 -9.35
N ASN A 183 19.02 18.50 -8.51
CA ASN A 183 18.36 19.38 -7.56
C ASN A 183 18.72 19.14 -6.10
N TYR A 184 19.14 17.94 -5.70
CA TYR A 184 19.46 17.63 -4.31
C TYR A 184 20.96 17.45 -4.10
N ARG A 185 21.44 17.91 -2.95
CA ARG A 185 22.84 17.77 -2.56
C ARG A 185 23.18 16.30 -2.29
N VAL A 186 22.26 15.57 -1.68
CA VAL A 186 22.39 14.13 -1.38
C VAL A 186 21.16 13.39 -1.90
N VAL A 187 21.38 12.35 -2.71
CA VAL A 187 20.33 11.45 -3.19
C VAL A 187 20.56 10.07 -2.60
N LYS A 188 19.60 9.57 -1.83
CA LYS A 188 19.63 8.24 -1.24
C LYS A 188 18.61 7.33 -1.92
N LEU A 189 19.04 6.19 -2.46
CA LEU A 189 18.16 5.21 -3.09
C LEU A 189 17.90 4.04 -2.14
N TRP A 190 16.66 3.90 -1.68
CA TRP A 190 16.26 2.72 -0.91
C TRP A 190 15.88 1.56 -1.82
N VAL A 191 16.66 0.49 -1.75
CA VAL A 191 16.43 -0.75 -2.49
C VAL A 191 15.67 -1.73 -1.61
N GLN A 192 14.58 -2.32 -2.11
CA GLN A 192 13.79 -3.30 -1.35
C GLN A 192 13.92 -4.71 -1.91
N ALA A 193 14.37 -4.84 -3.15
CA ALA A 193 14.62 -6.11 -3.80
C ALA A 193 15.94 -6.04 -4.57
N ARG A 194 16.61 -7.20 -4.74
CA ARG A 194 17.85 -7.30 -5.52
C ARG A 194 17.66 -6.73 -6.93
N GLU A 195 16.52 -7.01 -7.54
CA GLU A 195 16.20 -6.59 -8.90
C GLU A 195 16.00 -5.06 -9.02
N ASP A 196 15.83 -4.33 -7.91
CA ASP A 196 15.83 -2.86 -7.95
C ASP A 196 17.23 -2.36 -8.34
N ILE A 197 18.31 -2.99 -7.84
CA ILE A 197 19.70 -2.65 -8.20
C ILE A 197 19.93 -2.92 -9.71
N GLU A 198 19.40 -4.04 -10.21
CA GLU A 198 19.49 -4.40 -11.63
C GLU A 198 18.76 -3.39 -12.51
N VAL A 199 17.57 -2.93 -12.10
CA VAL A 199 16.84 -1.87 -12.81
C VAL A 199 17.65 -0.58 -12.78
N PHE A 200 18.16 -0.17 -11.63
CA PHE A 200 18.98 1.04 -11.51
C PHE A 200 20.20 1.02 -12.45
N ALA A 201 20.92 -0.10 -12.50
CA ALA A 201 22.08 -0.26 -13.38
C ALA A 201 21.73 -0.11 -14.87
N GLN A 202 20.53 -0.52 -15.29
CA GLN A 202 20.04 -0.38 -16.67
C GLN A 202 19.68 1.06 -17.05
N LEU A 203 19.51 1.96 -16.09
CA LEU A 203 19.13 3.34 -16.37
C LEU A 203 20.30 4.16 -16.93
N HIS A 204 21.55 3.69 -16.75
CA HIS A 204 22.77 4.39 -17.18
C HIS A 204 22.76 5.88 -16.79
N VAL A 205 22.40 6.14 -15.52
CA VAL A 205 22.33 7.48 -14.93
C VAL A 205 23.71 8.13 -14.90
N GLN A 206 23.78 9.40 -15.25
CA GLN A 206 25.00 10.20 -15.12
C GLN A 206 25.24 10.53 -13.64
N ASP A 207 26.50 10.52 -13.19
CA ASP A 207 26.88 10.71 -11.79
C ASP A 207 26.23 9.72 -10.79
N ALA A 208 26.03 8.48 -11.22
CA ALA A 208 25.45 7.42 -10.39
C ALA A 208 26.25 7.15 -9.09
N ASP A 209 27.53 7.54 -9.04
CA ASP A 209 28.40 7.48 -7.86
C ASP A 209 27.98 8.45 -6.74
N ARG A 210 27.17 9.48 -7.05
CA ARG A 210 26.59 10.39 -6.05
C ARG A 210 25.40 9.77 -5.29
N ILE A 211 24.89 8.62 -5.73
CA ILE A 211 23.74 7.96 -5.12
C ILE A 211 24.18 7.08 -3.97
N GLN A 212 23.64 7.34 -2.79
CA GLN A 212 23.86 6.53 -1.59
C GLN A 212 22.79 5.44 -1.48
N PHE A 213 23.19 4.18 -1.49
CA PHE A 213 22.25 3.09 -1.30
C PHE A 213 21.88 2.93 0.17
N ILE A 214 20.57 2.88 0.44
CA ILE A 214 20.05 2.47 1.74
C ILE A 214 19.79 0.98 1.69
N SER A 215 20.28 0.27 2.70
CA SER A 215 20.11 -1.16 2.86
C SER A 215 18.63 -1.61 2.86
N PRO A 216 18.33 -2.85 2.43
CA PRO A 216 16.96 -3.33 2.26
C PRO A 216 16.28 -3.71 3.60
N SER A 217 16.41 -2.86 4.61
CA SER A 217 15.76 -3.01 5.91
C SER A 217 14.85 -1.81 6.20
N LEU A 218 13.81 -2.02 7.01
CA LEU A 218 12.98 -0.91 7.49
C LEU A 218 13.74 -0.01 8.47
N THR A 219 14.65 -0.58 9.25
CA THR A 219 15.47 0.15 10.22
C THR A 219 16.35 1.18 9.51
N ASP A 220 17.09 0.79 8.47
CA ASP A 220 17.98 1.70 7.74
C ASP A 220 17.18 2.75 6.96
N TYR A 221 15.97 2.38 6.50
CA TYR A 221 15.06 3.33 5.88
C TYR A 221 14.51 4.36 6.87
N ASP A 222 14.12 3.93 8.07
CA ASP A 222 13.67 4.82 9.14
C ASP A 222 14.80 5.73 9.63
N GLU A 223 16.03 5.23 9.69
CA GLU A 223 17.22 6.03 10.01
C GLU A 223 17.45 7.10 8.94
N ALA A 224 17.41 6.74 7.65
CA ALA A 224 17.54 7.70 6.57
C ALA A 224 16.42 8.77 6.58
N LEU A 225 15.21 8.41 7.03
CA LEU A 225 14.09 9.33 7.22
C LEU A 225 14.14 10.10 8.54
N SER A 226 15.07 9.82 9.45
CA SER A 226 15.26 10.59 10.68
C SER A 226 15.97 11.94 10.42
N GLU A 227 16.69 12.03 9.31
CA GLU A 227 17.32 13.26 8.81
C GLU A 227 16.32 14.20 8.12
N ASP A 228 16.68 15.47 7.97
CA ASP A 228 15.89 16.43 7.18
C ASP A 228 16.01 16.12 5.68
N THR A 229 15.00 15.42 5.16
CA THR A 229 15.01 14.86 3.80
C THR A 229 13.61 14.90 3.20
N ASP A 230 13.54 15.14 1.89
CA ASP A 230 12.32 14.94 1.12
C ASP A 230 12.21 13.44 0.75
N TYR A 231 11.00 12.99 0.41
CA TYR A 231 10.79 11.74 -0.29
C TYR A 231 10.20 11.99 -1.67
N ILE A 232 10.84 11.44 -2.70
CA ILE A 232 10.31 11.43 -4.07
C ILE A 232 10.58 10.06 -4.67
N GLY A 233 9.54 9.24 -4.88
CA GLY A 233 9.77 7.88 -5.38
C GLY A 233 8.51 7.09 -5.68
N THR A 234 8.72 5.88 -6.19
CA THR A 234 7.67 5.05 -6.83
C THR A 234 7.01 4.04 -5.90
N ARG A 235 7.57 3.79 -4.71
CA ARG A 235 7.00 2.88 -3.70
C ARG A 235 5.99 3.64 -2.83
N LEU A 236 4.69 3.44 -3.06
CA LEU A 236 3.59 4.04 -2.27
C LEU A 236 3.83 4.00 -0.75
N HIS A 237 4.11 2.82 -0.18
CA HIS A 237 4.24 2.67 1.27
C HIS A 237 5.56 3.24 1.82
N ALA A 238 6.59 3.41 0.98
CA ALA A 238 7.79 4.11 1.38
C ALA A 238 7.45 5.60 1.56
N GLY A 239 6.73 6.20 0.61
CA GLY A 239 6.23 7.58 0.76
C GLY A 239 5.31 7.77 1.96
N ILE A 240 4.38 6.85 2.23
CA ILE A 240 3.53 6.93 3.43
C ILE A 240 4.38 6.83 4.72
N ARG A 241 5.42 5.98 4.75
CA ARG A 241 6.35 5.90 5.88
C ARG A 241 7.16 7.20 6.02
N ALA A 242 7.59 7.83 4.93
CA ALA A 242 8.22 9.15 4.95
C ALA A 242 7.29 10.22 5.57
N LEU A 243 6.00 10.22 5.22
CA LEU A 243 5.01 11.07 5.89
C LEU A 243 4.87 10.78 7.39
N GLN A 244 4.95 9.52 7.81
CA GLN A 244 4.97 9.16 9.25
C GLN A 244 6.20 9.73 9.97
N HIS A 245 7.32 9.89 9.27
CA HIS A 245 8.52 10.59 9.73
C HIS A 245 8.48 12.11 9.50
N GLN A 246 7.30 12.67 9.19
CA GLN A 246 7.09 14.09 8.96
C GLN A 246 7.94 14.65 7.81
N ARG A 247 8.18 13.84 6.78
CA ARG A 247 8.93 14.22 5.59
C ARG A 247 8.02 14.65 4.45
N ARG A 248 8.43 15.75 3.82
CA ARG A 248 7.78 16.27 2.62
C ARG A 248 7.87 15.22 1.52
N THR A 249 6.73 14.82 0.97
CA THR A 249 6.61 13.58 0.20
C THR A 249 5.90 13.81 -1.12
N LEU A 250 6.43 13.24 -2.20
CA LEU A 250 5.76 13.08 -3.48
C LEU A 250 5.89 11.63 -3.96
N ILE A 251 4.76 10.99 -4.26
CA ILE A 251 4.74 9.59 -4.71
C ILE A 251 4.51 9.54 -6.22
N VAL A 252 5.40 8.86 -6.94
CA VAL A 252 5.23 8.60 -8.36
C VAL A 252 4.31 7.40 -8.58
N GLU A 253 3.19 7.63 -9.25
CA GLU A 253 2.16 6.63 -9.51
C GLU A 253 2.60 5.71 -10.65
N LEU A 254 2.76 4.42 -10.35
CA LEU A 254 3.02 3.39 -11.37
C LEU A 254 1.82 2.48 -11.62
N ASP A 255 0.85 2.49 -10.71
CA ASP A 255 -0.33 1.65 -10.77
C ASP A 255 -1.50 2.31 -10.05
N ASN A 256 -2.63 1.60 -9.99
CA ASN A 256 -3.86 2.12 -9.41
C ASN A 256 -3.79 2.43 -7.91
N ARG A 257 -2.81 1.91 -7.17
CA ARG A 257 -2.82 2.00 -5.70
C ARG A 257 -2.66 3.44 -5.23
N ALA A 258 -1.59 4.10 -5.68
CA ALA A 258 -1.31 5.48 -5.28
C ALA A 258 -2.41 6.41 -5.80
N HIS A 259 -2.83 6.22 -7.05
CA HIS A 259 -3.89 7.00 -7.70
C HIS A 259 -5.24 6.95 -6.96
N GLU A 260 -5.74 5.76 -6.63
CA GLU A 260 -7.04 5.63 -5.96
C GLU A 260 -7.00 6.12 -4.51
N ILE A 261 -5.89 5.89 -3.80
CA ILE A 261 -5.72 6.46 -2.46
C ILE A 261 -5.63 8.00 -2.54
N ALA A 262 -4.92 8.56 -3.52
CA ALA A 262 -4.79 10.00 -3.69
C ALA A 262 -6.13 10.69 -3.97
N LYS A 263 -6.99 10.09 -4.79
CA LYS A 263 -8.35 10.61 -5.02
C LYS A 263 -9.16 10.76 -3.75
N ASP A 264 -9.03 9.80 -2.82
CA ASP A 264 -9.83 9.78 -1.60
C ASP A 264 -9.24 10.63 -0.47
N THR A 265 -7.91 10.81 -0.47
CA THR A 265 -7.17 11.34 0.69
C THR A 265 -6.34 12.57 0.38
N ASN A 266 -6.29 13.04 -0.87
CA ASN A 266 -5.40 14.10 -1.33
C ASN A 266 -3.90 13.80 -1.12
N LEU A 267 -3.52 12.51 -1.03
CA LEU A 267 -2.12 12.08 -0.96
C LEU A 267 -1.31 12.69 -2.14
N PRO A 268 -0.20 13.40 -1.89
CA PRO A 268 0.61 13.99 -2.95
C PRO A 268 1.20 12.95 -3.89
N THR A 269 0.69 12.93 -5.11
CA THR A 269 1.15 12.03 -6.17
C THR A 269 1.43 12.76 -7.48
N VAL A 270 2.19 12.10 -8.36
CA VAL A 270 2.41 12.50 -9.75
C VAL A 270 2.45 11.26 -10.63
N SER A 271 1.85 11.34 -11.81
CA SER A 271 1.89 10.23 -12.77
C SER A 271 3.30 10.01 -13.31
N TYR A 272 3.71 8.76 -13.49
CA TYR A 272 4.97 8.43 -14.19
C TYR A 272 5.03 8.94 -15.64
N LYS A 273 3.89 9.33 -16.20
CA LYS A 273 3.80 9.96 -17.53
C LYS A 273 4.10 11.46 -17.50
N ASP A 274 4.13 12.07 -16.32
CA ASP A 274 4.32 13.50 -16.10
C ASP A 274 5.46 13.75 -15.09
N ILE A 275 6.58 13.04 -15.27
CA ILE A 275 7.75 13.12 -14.38
C ILE A 275 8.33 14.54 -14.30
N GLU A 276 8.20 15.35 -15.35
CA GLU A 276 8.68 16.73 -15.36
C GLU A 276 7.99 17.60 -14.28
N SER A 277 6.74 17.29 -13.93
CA SER A 277 6.01 17.97 -12.84
C SER A 277 6.63 17.74 -11.46
N ILE A 278 7.56 16.80 -11.29
CA ILE A 278 8.37 16.68 -10.08
C ILE A 278 9.15 17.97 -9.81
N ALA A 279 9.63 18.67 -10.86
CA ALA A 279 10.35 19.94 -10.70
C ALA A 279 9.48 21.01 -10.01
N ASN A 280 8.18 21.05 -10.29
CA ASN A 280 7.25 21.97 -9.64
C ASN A 280 7.15 21.71 -8.14
N PHE A 281 7.19 20.44 -7.73
CA PHE A 281 7.25 20.08 -6.31
C PHE A 281 8.61 20.46 -5.70
N ILE A 282 9.72 20.16 -6.38
CA ILE A 282 11.07 20.48 -5.90
C ILE A 282 11.24 22.00 -5.68
N HIS A 283 10.80 22.83 -6.62
CA HIS A 283 11.03 24.29 -6.57
C HIS A 283 9.90 25.07 -5.89
N GLY A 284 8.71 24.47 -5.78
CA GLY A 284 7.55 25.09 -5.17
C GLY A 284 7.48 24.89 -3.66
N GLU A 285 6.55 25.61 -3.04
CA GLU A 285 6.08 25.32 -1.68
C GLU A 285 4.84 24.43 -1.77
N ARG A 286 4.76 23.39 -0.93
CA ARG A 286 3.60 22.52 -0.88
C ARG A 286 3.31 22.05 0.53
N GLU A 287 2.09 22.28 0.98
CA GLU A 287 1.55 21.73 2.21
C GLU A 287 1.09 20.28 2.02
N MET A 288 1.39 19.41 2.99
CA MET A 288 0.97 18.00 2.97
C MET A 288 -0.47 17.87 3.51
N ASP A 289 -1.42 18.45 2.79
CA ASP A 289 -2.85 18.46 3.11
C ASP A 289 -3.51 17.10 2.81
N ILE A 290 -3.36 16.13 3.71
CA ILE A 290 -3.83 14.75 3.53
C ILE A 290 -5.02 14.47 4.44
N HIS A 291 -6.14 14.05 3.85
CA HIS A 291 -7.41 13.81 4.51
C HIS A 291 -7.62 12.32 4.81
N VAL A 292 -7.32 11.90 6.04
CA VAL A 292 -7.57 10.53 6.51
C VAL A 292 -8.99 10.43 7.11
N PRO A 293 -9.83 9.45 6.71
CA PRO A 293 -11.22 9.36 7.16
C PRO A 293 -11.31 8.72 8.56
N PHE A 294 -10.90 9.47 9.59
CA PHE A 294 -10.87 9.00 10.98
C PHE A 294 -12.25 8.60 11.52
N ASP A 295 -13.31 9.26 11.07
CA ASP A 295 -14.71 8.90 11.36
C ASP A 295 -15.01 7.46 10.92
N LYS A 296 -14.63 7.10 9.68
CA LYS A 296 -14.84 5.75 9.12
C LYS A 296 -13.93 4.71 9.76
N ILE A 297 -12.69 5.08 10.08
CA ILE A 297 -11.76 4.21 10.83
C ILE A 297 -12.37 3.89 12.21
N ASN A 298 -12.86 4.90 12.92
CA ASN A 298 -13.48 4.73 14.23
C ASN A 298 -14.77 3.90 14.14
N GLN A 299 -15.63 4.16 13.15
CA GLN A 299 -16.81 3.34 12.88
C GLN A 299 -16.44 1.86 12.67
N TRP A 300 -15.40 1.58 11.88
CA TRP A 300 -14.94 0.21 11.66
C TRP A 300 -14.41 -0.45 12.94
N LYS A 301 -13.61 0.28 13.74
CA LYS A 301 -13.05 -0.20 15.02
C LYS A 301 -14.12 -0.46 16.08
N GLN A 302 -15.16 0.37 16.15
CA GLN A 302 -16.24 0.25 17.14
C GLN A 302 -17.04 -1.05 17.05
N GLN A 303 -17.02 -1.73 15.89
CA GLN A 303 -17.69 -3.01 15.69
C GLN A 303 -17.19 -4.12 16.63
N PHE A 304 -16.01 -3.95 17.23
CA PHE A 304 -15.36 -4.95 18.07
C PHE A 304 -15.41 -4.61 19.57
N LEU A 305 -15.93 -3.44 19.96
CA LEU A 305 -15.95 -2.98 21.36
C LEU A 305 -17.11 -3.56 22.19
N ASN A 306 -18.12 -4.16 21.53
CA ASN A 306 -19.36 -4.63 22.17
C ASN A 306 -19.53 -6.16 22.19
N ASN A 307 -18.45 -6.96 22.15
CA ASN A 307 -18.54 -8.42 22.34
C ASN A 307 -17.73 -8.87 23.55
#